data_AF-A0A8C9ISR6-F1
#
_entry.id   AF-A0A8C9ISR6-F1
#
_cell.length_a   1.000
_cell.length_b   1.000
_cell.length_c   1.000
_cell.angle_alpha   90.00
_cell.angle_beta   90.00
_cell.angle_gamma   90.00
#
_symmetry.space_group_name_H-M   'P 1'
#
loop_
_entity.id
_entity.type
_entity.pdbx_description
1 polymer ?
#
loop_
_entity_poly.entity_id
_entity_poly.type
_entity_poly.pdbx_seq_one_letter_code
_entity_poly.pdbx_strand_id
1 'polypeptide(L)'
;MVFHVRTRYERADCGCLNGGTCMSNKYFSSIHWCNCPKKFGGQHCEIDKSKTCYEGNGHFYRGKASTDTMGRSCLAWNSATVLQQTYHAHRSDALQLGLGKHNYCRNPDNRRQPWCYVQVGLKQLVQECMVHNCADGKKPSSPPEELQFQCGQKTLRPRFKIIGGETTTIENQPWFAAIYRRHRGGSVTYVCGGSLISPCWVVSATHCFINYPKKEDYIVYLGRSKLNSNTRGEMKFEVENLILHENYSADTLAHHNDIALLKIRSKEGRCAQPSQTIQTICLPSMYDPPSGTSCEITGFGKENAADYLYSEQLKMTVVKLVSHQKCQEPHYYGSEVTTKMLCAADPQWETDSCQGDSGGPLVCSIQGHMTLTGIVSWGRGCALKDKPGVYTRVSHFLPWIHNHTREENGLAL
;
A
#
# COMPACT_ATOMS: atom_id res chain seq x y z
N MET A 1 23.53 -43.74 27.12
CA MET A 1 22.39 -43.66 26.17
C MET A 1 21.11 -43.84 26.96
N VAL A 2 20.32 -42.78 27.12
CA VAL A 2 18.95 -42.86 27.62
C VAL A 2 18.10 -42.27 26.52
N PHE A 3 17.39 -43.12 25.76
CA PHE A 3 16.48 -42.68 24.71
C PHE A 3 15.16 -42.24 25.36
N HIS A 4 15.01 -40.93 25.55
CA HIS A 4 13.69 -40.32 25.75
C HIS A 4 13.02 -40.14 24.39
N VAL A 5 12.15 -41.06 24.02
CA VAL A 5 11.24 -40.90 22.89
C VAL A 5 10.18 -39.87 23.29
N ARG A 6 10.39 -38.60 22.95
CA ARG A 6 9.33 -37.59 22.93
C ARG A 6 8.44 -37.89 21.72
N THR A 7 7.30 -38.54 21.94
CA THR A 7 6.21 -38.55 20.96
C THR A 7 5.65 -37.13 20.85
N ARG A 8 6.01 -36.42 19.78
CA ARG A 8 5.33 -35.19 19.35
C ARG A 8 3.90 -35.57 18.98
N TYR A 9 2.93 -35.17 19.81
CA TYR A 9 1.57 -34.99 19.32
C TYR A 9 1.60 -33.78 18.39
N GLU A 10 1.64 -34.02 17.07
CA GLU A 10 1.33 -32.99 16.08
C GLU A 10 -0.10 -32.51 16.35
N ARG A 11 -0.24 -31.25 16.79
CA ARG A 11 -1.54 -30.57 16.84
C ARG A 11 -2.05 -30.50 15.41
N ALA A 12 -3.06 -31.30 15.08
CA ALA A 12 -3.84 -31.11 13.87
C ALA A 12 -4.38 -29.67 13.85
N ASP A 13 -3.92 -28.87 12.90
CA ASP A 13 -4.39 -27.51 12.68
C ASP A 13 -5.76 -27.55 12.03
N CYS A 14 -6.83 -27.53 12.82
CA CYS A 14 -8.20 -27.54 12.28
C CYS A 14 -8.69 -26.16 11.80
N GLY A 15 -7.78 -25.19 11.66
CA GLY A 15 -8.06 -23.91 11.00
C GLY A 15 -9.06 -23.02 11.75
N CYS A 16 -9.08 -23.07 13.09
CA CYS A 16 -9.93 -22.19 13.89
C CYS A 16 -9.37 -20.75 13.92
N LEU A 17 -10.22 -19.78 13.59
CA LEU A 17 -9.90 -18.36 13.58
C LEU A 17 -10.29 -17.69 14.90
N ASN A 18 -9.87 -16.44 15.08
CA ASN A 18 -10.33 -15.54 16.16
C ASN A 18 -10.24 -16.13 17.58
N GLY A 19 -9.18 -16.91 17.85
CA GLY A 19 -8.96 -17.54 19.15
C GLY A 19 -9.86 -18.76 19.43
N GLY A 20 -10.44 -19.37 18.40
CA GLY A 20 -11.17 -20.63 18.52
C GLY A 20 -10.26 -21.80 18.89
N THR A 21 -10.76 -22.69 19.74
CA THR A 21 -10.03 -23.88 20.17
C THR A 21 -10.46 -25.09 19.36
N CYS A 22 -9.49 -25.81 18.80
CA CYS A 22 -9.73 -27.06 18.11
C CYS A 22 -10.20 -28.16 19.06
N MET A 23 -11.36 -28.76 18.78
CA MET A 23 -11.90 -29.88 19.53
C MET A 23 -11.96 -31.11 18.64
N SER A 24 -11.66 -32.28 19.18
CA SER A 24 -11.81 -33.57 18.51
C SER A 24 -12.75 -34.48 19.29
N ASN A 25 -13.41 -35.40 18.58
CA ASN A 25 -14.20 -36.43 19.23
C ASN A 25 -13.26 -37.49 19.85
N LYS A 26 -13.46 -37.85 21.12
CA LYS A 26 -12.67 -38.88 21.81
C LYS A 26 -12.75 -40.26 21.14
N TYR A 27 -13.83 -40.55 20.43
CA TYR A 27 -14.08 -41.85 19.78
C TYR A 27 -13.78 -41.85 18.27
N PHE A 28 -13.77 -40.68 17.64
CA PHE A 28 -13.52 -40.51 16.21
C PHE A 28 -12.50 -39.39 16.01
N SER A 29 -11.21 -39.75 16.01
CA SER A 29 -10.08 -38.82 15.96
C SER A 29 -10.02 -37.96 14.68
N SER A 30 -10.75 -38.32 13.64
CA SER A 30 -10.84 -37.61 12.36
C SER A 30 -11.92 -36.51 12.32
N ILE A 31 -12.80 -36.43 13.32
CA ILE A 31 -13.85 -35.41 13.38
C ILE A 31 -13.38 -34.28 14.29
N HIS A 32 -13.15 -33.11 13.69
CA HIS A 32 -12.75 -31.89 14.37
C HIS A 32 -13.79 -30.78 14.21
N TRP A 33 -13.93 -29.93 15.23
CA TRP A 33 -14.71 -28.69 15.14
C TRP A 33 -14.08 -27.58 15.97
N CYS A 34 -14.40 -26.33 15.66
CA CYS A 34 -13.93 -25.18 16.42
C CYS A 34 -14.89 -24.82 17.54
N ASN A 35 -14.37 -24.73 18.77
CA ASN A 35 -15.06 -24.09 19.88
C ASN A 35 -14.77 -22.60 19.87
N CYS A 36 -15.77 -21.79 19.50
CA CYS A 36 -15.60 -20.36 19.29
C CYS A 36 -15.81 -19.53 20.55
N PRO A 37 -15.01 -18.46 20.77
CA PRO A 37 -15.32 -17.49 21.82
C PRO A 37 -16.71 -16.88 21.63
N LYS A 38 -17.35 -16.40 22.71
CA LYS A 38 -18.76 -15.95 22.69
C LYS A 38 -19.10 -14.96 21.57
N LYS A 39 -18.17 -14.07 21.20
CA LYS A 39 -18.35 -13.06 20.14
C LYS A 39 -18.27 -13.63 18.72
N PHE A 40 -17.71 -14.82 18.55
CA PHE A 40 -17.50 -15.43 17.23
C PHE A 40 -18.40 -16.66 17.03
N GLY A 41 -18.53 -17.10 15.79
CA GLY A 41 -19.21 -18.34 15.40
C GLY A 41 -18.86 -18.74 13.98
N GLY A 42 -19.55 -19.75 13.46
CA GLY A 42 -19.18 -20.39 12.20
C GLY A 42 -18.36 -21.65 12.42
N GLN A 43 -18.05 -22.36 11.34
CA GLN A 43 -17.35 -23.65 11.40
C GLN A 43 -15.90 -23.47 11.86
N HIS A 44 -15.31 -22.33 11.53
CA HIS A 44 -13.93 -21.94 11.81
C HIS A 44 -13.87 -20.69 12.70
N CYS A 45 -14.95 -20.32 13.38
CA CYS A 45 -15.04 -19.07 14.16
C CYS A 45 -14.83 -17.80 13.33
N GLU A 46 -15.20 -17.86 12.05
CA GLU A 46 -15.00 -16.83 11.03
C GLU A 46 -16.06 -15.72 11.05
N ILE A 47 -17.20 -15.92 11.73
CA ILE A 47 -18.29 -14.95 11.84
C ILE A 47 -18.15 -14.16 13.13
N ASP A 48 -18.12 -12.83 13.03
CA ASP A 48 -18.19 -11.94 14.18
C ASP A 48 -19.67 -11.61 14.48
N LYS A 49 -20.20 -12.17 15.56
CA LYS A 49 -21.60 -11.98 15.98
C LYS A 49 -21.84 -10.57 16.54
N SER A 50 -20.79 -9.84 16.89
CA SER A 50 -20.88 -8.51 17.49
C SER A 50 -20.84 -7.36 16.47
N LYS A 51 -20.43 -7.63 15.23
CA LYS A 51 -20.35 -6.60 14.17
C LYS A 51 -21.71 -6.37 13.51
N THR A 52 -22.23 -5.16 13.70
CA THR A 52 -23.49 -4.67 13.10
C THR A 52 -23.28 -3.71 11.93
N CYS A 53 -22.08 -3.14 11.80
CA CYS A 53 -21.69 -2.19 10.76
C CYS A 53 -20.35 -2.63 10.12
N TYR A 54 -20.00 -2.08 8.96
CA TYR A 54 -18.72 -2.34 8.29
C TYR A 54 -17.77 -1.14 8.38
N GLU A 55 -16.47 -1.39 8.32
CA GLU A 55 -15.42 -0.35 8.28
C GLU A 55 -14.77 -0.31 6.90
N GLY A 56 -14.32 0.87 6.47
CA GLY A 56 -13.75 1.07 5.13
C GLY A 56 -14.77 0.73 4.04
N ASN A 57 -14.42 -0.22 3.15
CA ASN A 57 -15.34 -0.76 2.15
C ASN A 57 -15.97 -2.11 2.55
N GLY A 58 -15.75 -2.56 3.79
CA GLY A 58 -16.30 -3.82 4.29
C GLY A 58 -15.67 -5.10 3.73
N HIS A 59 -14.47 -5.04 3.13
CA HIS A 59 -13.70 -6.24 2.74
C HIS A 59 -13.53 -7.25 3.90
N PHE A 60 -13.22 -6.73 5.09
CA PHE A 60 -13.07 -7.53 6.31
C PHE A 60 -14.36 -7.67 7.13
N TYR A 61 -15.49 -7.22 6.60
CA TYR A 61 -16.76 -7.38 7.31
C TYR A 61 -17.09 -8.87 7.46
N ARG A 62 -17.23 -9.32 8.70
CA ARG A 62 -17.60 -10.70 9.06
C ARG A 62 -18.89 -10.77 9.88
N GLY A 63 -19.69 -9.71 9.85
CA GLY A 63 -20.99 -9.65 10.51
C GLY A 63 -22.07 -10.48 9.80
N LYS A 64 -23.31 -10.33 10.27
CA LYS A 64 -24.46 -11.16 9.90
C LYS A 64 -25.51 -10.47 9.02
N ALA A 65 -25.25 -9.26 8.52
CA ALA A 65 -26.17 -8.64 7.56
C ALA A 65 -26.39 -9.58 6.37
N SER A 66 -27.64 -9.78 5.95
CA SER A 66 -28.03 -10.81 4.96
C SER A 66 -29.16 -10.36 4.02
N THR A 67 -29.33 -9.05 3.87
CA THR A 67 -30.32 -8.46 2.96
C THR A 67 -29.69 -7.35 2.14
N ASP A 68 -30.21 -7.11 0.94
CA ASP A 68 -29.84 -5.95 0.13
C ASP A 68 -30.55 -4.66 0.60
N THR A 69 -30.18 -3.51 0.01
CA THR A 69 -30.77 -2.20 0.32
C THR A 69 -32.28 -2.09 0.05
N MET A 70 -32.85 -3.02 -0.73
CA MET A 70 -34.30 -3.12 -0.99
C MET A 70 -34.98 -4.14 -0.06
N GLY A 71 -34.26 -4.73 0.90
CA GLY A 71 -34.77 -5.72 1.84
C GLY A 71 -34.88 -7.15 1.28
N ARG A 72 -34.37 -7.42 0.06
CA ARG A 72 -34.36 -8.77 -0.51
C ARG A 72 -33.31 -9.63 0.20
N SER A 73 -33.67 -10.88 0.48
CA SER A 73 -32.76 -11.83 1.15
C SER A 73 -31.61 -12.21 0.24
N CYS A 74 -30.40 -12.19 0.80
CA CYS A 74 -29.20 -12.68 0.13
C CYS A 74 -29.27 -14.20 -0.08
N LEU A 75 -28.72 -14.66 -1.20
CA LEU A 75 -28.49 -16.07 -1.48
C LEU A 75 -27.27 -16.59 -0.71
N ALA A 76 -27.33 -17.84 -0.27
CA ALA A 76 -26.22 -18.47 0.42
C ALA A 76 -25.04 -18.68 -0.52
N TRP A 77 -23.81 -18.41 -0.06
CA TRP A 77 -22.60 -18.55 -0.87
C TRP A 77 -22.32 -19.99 -1.31
N ASN A 78 -22.94 -20.96 -0.63
CA ASN A 78 -22.89 -22.38 -0.95
C ASN A 78 -24.16 -22.91 -1.64
N SER A 79 -25.08 -22.03 -2.06
CA SER A 79 -26.28 -22.45 -2.80
C SER A 79 -25.93 -22.90 -4.21
N ALA A 80 -26.65 -23.88 -4.75
CA ALA A 80 -26.35 -24.48 -6.05
C ALA A 80 -26.25 -23.44 -7.19
N THR A 81 -27.07 -22.39 -7.13
CA THR A 81 -27.05 -21.31 -8.12
C THR A 81 -25.88 -20.34 -7.93
N VAL A 82 -25.48 -20.05 -6.70
CA VAL A 82 -24.28 -19.22 -6.42
C VAL A 82 -22.98 -19.97 -6.71
N LEU A 83 -22.95 -21.30 -6.58
CA LEU A 83 -21.78 -22.11 -6.95
C LEU A 83 -21.41 -21.99 -8.45
N GLN A 84 -22.31 -21.51 -9.30
CA GLN A 84 -22.05 -21.20 -10.71
C GLN A 84 -21.43 -19.80 -10.93
N GLN A 85 -21.33 -18.99 -9.88
CA GLN A 85 -20.80 -17.61 -9.93
C GLN A 85 -19.31 -17.57 -9.56
N THR A 86 -18.64 -16.46 -9.89
CA THR A 86 -17.19 -16.27 -9.63
C THR A 86 -16.82 -16.36 -8.15
N TYR A 87 -17.64 -15.77 -7.27
CA TYR A 87 -17.44 -15.77 -5.81
C TYR A 87 -18.47 -16.67 -5.14
N HIS A 88 -18.00 -17.74 -4.52
CA HIS A 88 -18.84 -18.77 -3.91
C HIS A 88 -18.03 -19.54 -2.83
N ALA A 89 -18.71 -20.39 -2.04
CA ALA A 89 -18.14 -21.02 -0.86
C ALA A 89 -17.17 -22.20 -1.11
N HIS A 90 -17.06 -22.71 -2.35
CA HIS A 90 -16.17 -23.84 -2.71
C HIS A 90 -14.81 -23.41 -3.26
N ARG A 91 -14.53 -22.10 -3.31
CA ARG A 91 -13.21 -21.62 -3.69
C ARG A 91 -12.16 -22.00 -2.64
N SER A 92 -10.91 -22.17 -3.07
CA SER A 92 -9.79 -22.43 -2.16
C SER A 92 -9.54 -21.29 -1.16
N ASP A 93 -9.85 -20.06 -1.54
CA ASP A 93 -9.73 -18.83 -0.73
C ASP A 93 -11.04 -18.43 -0.02
N ALA A 94 -12.09 -19.25 -0.08
CA ALA A 94 -13.43 -18.90 0.41
C ALA A 94 -13.43 -18.49 1.89
N LEU A 95 -12.71 -19.22 2.74
CA LEU A 95 -12.59 -18.92 4.16
C LEU A 95 -11.97 -17.53 4.42
N GLN A 96 -10.94 -17.16 3.64
CA GLN A 96 -10.29 -15.85 3.74
C GLN A 96 -11.22 -14.73 3.31
N LEU A 97 -11.99 -14.96 2.25
CA LEU A 97 -13.01 -14.03 1.74
C LEU A 97 -14.28 -13.98 2.62
N GLY A 98 -14.39 -14.88 3.60
CA GLY A 98 -15.57 -15.01 4.47
C GLY A 98 -16.78 -15.59 3.75
N LEU A 99 -16.58 -16.33 2.65
CA LEU A 99 -17.62 -17.03 1.91
C LEU A 99 -17.77 -18.43 2.50
N GLY A 100 -18.99 -18.81 2.90
CA GLY A 100 -19.20 -20.06 3.61
C GLY A 100 -20.64 -20.55 3.53
N LYS A 101 -21.01 -21.47 4.42
CA LYS A 101 -22.37 -22.03 4.54
C LYS A 101 -23.34 -21.05 5.20
N HIS A 102 -23.47 -19.85 4.63
CA HIS A 102 -24.34 -18.77 5.08
C HIS A 102 -24.62 -17.80 3.92
N ASN A 103 -25.55 -16.87 4.12
CA ASN A 103 -25.90 -15.83 3.15
C ASN A 103 -25.48 -14.41 3.60
N TYR A 104 -24.57 -14.31 4.56
CA TYR A 104 -24.12 -13.01 5.05
C TYR A 104 -23.34 -12.23 3.99
N CYS A 105 -23.55 -10.92 3.97
CA CYS A 105 -22.91 -9.94 3.09
C CYS A 105 -21.39 -9.96 3.23
N ARG A 106 -20.70 -9.95 2.09
CA ARG A 106 -19.23 -9.94 2.01
C ARG A 106 -18.80 -9.00 0.89
N ASN A 107 -17.52 -8.65 0.86
CA ASN A 107 -16.96 -7.86 -0.23
C ASN A 107 -15.69 -8.52 -0.77
N PRO A 108 -15.83 -9.68 -1.46
CA PRO A 108 -14.69 -10.49 -1.88
C PRO A 108 -13.95 -9.95 -3.12
N ASP A 109 -14.52 -8.95 -3.82
CA ASP A 109 -13.98 -8.32 -5.02
C ASP A 109 -13.62 -6.83 -4.83
N ASN A 110 -13.52 -6.39 -3.57
CA ASN A 110 -13.07 -5.06 -3.18
C ASN A 110 -13.92 -3.89 -3.75
N ARG A 111 -15.24 -4.08 -3.86
CA ARG A 111 -16.23 -3.02 -4.16
C ARG A 111 -16.30 -1.95 -3.08
N ARG A 112 -17.18 -0.96 -3.25
CA ARG A 112 -17.38 0.16 -2.31
C ARG A 112 -17.95 -0.26 -0.95
N GLN A 113 -18.77 -1.31 -0.92
CA GLN A 113 -19.41 -1.82 0.30
C GLN A 113 -19.72 -3.31 0.18
N PRO A 114 -20.06 -4.00 1.29
CA PRO A 114 -20.53 -5.38 1.26
C PRO A 114 -21.73 -5.57 0.32
N TRP A 115 -21.73 -6.70 -0.36
CA TRP A 115 -22.77 -7.09 -1.30
C TRP A 115 -23.10 -8.57 -1.16
N CYS A 116 -24.16 -8.98 -1.83
CA CYS A 116 -24.54 -10.39 -1.97
C CYS A 116 -25.26 -10.63 -3.29
N TYR A 117 -25.44 -11.89 -3.67
CA TYR A 117 -26.34 -12.25 -4.76
C TYR A 117 -27.78 -12.25 -4.24
N VAL A 118 -28.69 -11.70 -5.03
CA VAL A 118 -30.14 -11.80 -4.80
C VAL A 118 -30.83 -12.37 -6.03
N GLN A 119 -31.94 -13.06 -5.80
CA GLN A 119 -32.79 -13.57 -6.86
C GLN A 119 -33.84 -12.53 -7.24
N VAL A 120 -33.89 -12.12 -8.51
CA VAL A 120 -34.91 -11.21 -9.05
C VAL A 120 -35.53 -11.87 -10.28
N GLY A 121 -36.71 -12.45 -10.10
CA GLY A 121 -37.34 -13.31 -11.11
C GLY A 121 -36.44 -14.51 -11.42
N LEU A 122 -36.10 -14.70 -12.70
CA LEU A 122 -35.19 -15.77 -13.16
C LEU A 122 -33.71 -15.37 -13.15
N LYS A 123 -33.38 -14.12 -12.82
CA LYS A 123 -32.01 -13.60 -12.86
C LYS A 123 -31.41 -13.48 -11.47
N GLN A 124 -30.11 -13.74 -11.39
CA GLN A 124 -29.30 -13.44 -10.22
C GLN A 124 -28.58 -12.12 -10.42
N LEU A 125 -28.67 -11.24 -9.43
CA LEU A 125 -28.04 -9.93 -9.46
C LEU A 125 -27.11 -9.77 -8.26
N VAL A 126 -25.98 -9.11 -8.49
CA VAL A 126 -25.13 -8.58 -7.42
C VAL A 126 -25.77 -7.29 -6.91
N GLN A 127 -26.09 -7.25 -5.61
CA GLN A 127 -26.71 -6.08 -4.99
C GLN A 127 -25.97 -5.68 -3.71
N GLU A 128 -25.92 -4.37 -3.48
CA GLU A 128 -25.33 -3.78 -2.29
C GLU A 128 -26.16 -4.14 -1.05
N CYS A 129 -25.47 -4.48 0.03
CA CYS A 129 -26.12 -4.92 1.26
C CYS A 129 -26.64 -3.77 2.12
N MET A 130 -27.74 -4.05 2.84
CA MET A 130 -28.26 -3.21 3.91
C MET A 130 -27.42 -3.38 5.18
N VAL A 131 -26.20 -2.87 5.12
CA VAL A 131 -25.30 -2.70 6.24
C VAL A 131 -24.72 -1.29 6.10
N HIS A 132 -24.61 -0.54 7.19
CA HIS A 132 -24.09 0.83 7.16
C HIS A 132 -22.60 0.83 7.52
N ASN A 133 -21.89 1.89 7.13
CA ASN A 133 -20.53 2.11 7.60
C ASN A 133 -20.60 2.47 9.09
N CYS A 134 -19.70 1.94 9.90
CA CYS A 134 -19.63 2.28 11.33
C CYS A 134 -19.43 3.79 11.57
N ALA A 135 -18.93 4.54 10.57
CA ALA A 135 -18.84 5.99 10.59
C ALA A 135 -20.20 6.70 10.40
N ASP A 136 -21.17 6.10 9.69
CA ASP A 136 -22.46 6.72 9.34
C ASP A 136 -23.39 6.88 10.56
N GLY A 137 -23.18 6.09 11.61
CA GLY A 137 -23.96 6.14 12.86
C GLY A 137 -23.52 7.22 13.84
N LYS A 138 -22.39 7.90 13.59
CA LYS A 138 -22.00 9.09 14.36
C LYS A 138 -22.61 10.30 13.66
N LYS A 139 -23.73 10.82 14.18
CA LYS A 139 -24.27 12.13 13.77
C LYS A 139 -23.12 13.15 13.78
N PRO A 140 -22.77 13.78 12.66
CA PRO A 140 -21.79 14.86 12.67
C PRO A 140 -22.47 16.09 13.29
N SER A 141 -22.04 16.49 14.49
CA SER A 141 -22.43 17.76 15.12
C SER A 141 -21.58 18.93 14.61
N SER A 142 -21.26 18.93 13.32
CA SER A 142 -20.54 20.00 12.65
C SER A 142 -20.85 19.93 11.14
N PRO A 143 -20.73 21.04 10.40
CA PRO A 143 -20.73 21.01 8.94
C PRO A 143 -19.72 19.95 8.44
N PRO A 144 -19.85 19.42 7.21
CA PRO A 144 -18.84 18.51 6.67
C PRO A 144 -17.49 19.24 6.77
N GLU A 145 -16.66 18.78 7.70
CA GLU A 145 -15.31 19.30 7.86
C GLU A 145 -14.66 19.09 6.50
N GLU A 146 -14.26 20.18 5.83
CA GLU A 146 -13.50 20.09 4.60
C GLU A 146 -12.36 19.12 4.88
N LEU A 147 -12.26 18.03 4.10
CA LEU A 147 -11.10 17.16 4.22
C LEU A 147 -9.88 18.06 4.07
N GLN A 148 -9.02 18.07 5.08
CA GLN A 148 -7.75 18.79 5.06
C GLN A 148 -6.64 17.76 4.87
N PHE A 149 -5.54 18.20 4.27
CA PHE A 149 -4.34 17.38 4.23
C PHE A 149 -3.82 17.21 5.65
N GLN A 150 -3.64 15.96 6.06
CA GLN A 150 -2.93 15.62 7.29
C GLN A 150 -1.73 14.77 6.88
N CYS A 151 -0.53 15.32 7.00
CA CYS A 151 0.66 14.65 6.49
C CYS A 151 0.84 13.29 7.17
N GLY A 152 1.33 12.31 6.40
CA GLY A 152 1.71 11.00 6.95
C GLY A 152 0.54 10.19 7.52
N GLN A 153 -0.69 10.66 7.33
CA GLN A 153 -1.89 9.98 7.76
C GLN A 153 -2.47 9.20 6.59
N LYS A 154 -2.60 7.90 6.80
CA LYS A 154 -3.39 7.01 5.94
C LYS A 154 -4.49 6.42 6.78
N THR A 155 -5.65 6.16 6.19
CA THR A 155 -6.76 5.51 6.91
C THR A 155 -6.29 4.14 7.40
N LEU A 156 -6.04 4.01 8.71
CA LEU A 156 -5.44 2.82 9.31
C LEU A 156 -6.34 1.60 9.05
N ARG A 157 -5.83 0.66 8.25
CA ARG A 157 -6.40 -0.69 8.10
C ARG A 157 -5.46 -1.69 8.79
N PRO A 158 -5.95 -2.58 9.67
CA PRO A 158 -5.12 -3.63 10.26
C PRO A 158 -4.54 -4.52 9.14
N ARG A 159 -3.21 -4.63 9.07
CA ARG A 159 -2.54 -5.58 8.17
C ARG A 159 -2.46 -6.95 8.84
N PHE A 160 -2.81 -7.99 8.09
CA PHE A 160 -2.25 -9.33 8.30
C PHE A 160 -1.03 -9.45 7.38
N LYS A 161 0.14 -9.68 7.98
CA LYS A 161 1.46 -9.72 7.36
C LYS A 161 1.57 -10.91 6.38
N ILE A 162 1.86 -10.67 5.10
CA ILE A 162 2.33 -11.68 4.14
C ILE A 162 3.66 -11.18 3.53
N ILE A 163 4.54 -12.11 3.13
CA ILE A 163 5.95 -11.88 2.78
C ILE A 163 6.10 -11.98 1.25
N GLY A 164 6.86 -11.06 0.61
CA GLY A 164 7.29 -11.19 -0.80
C GLY A 164 6.87 -10.11 -1.81
N GLY A 165 6.76 -8.82 -1.43
CA GLY A 165 6.37 -7.74 -2.35
C GLY A 165 4.89 -7.79 -2.69
N GLU A 166 4.06 -7.21 -1.82
CA GLU A 166 2.60 -7.31 -1.91
C GLU A 166 2.04 -6.30 -2.92
N THR A 167 1.07 -6.75 -3.72
CA THR A 167 0.15 -5.81 -4.39
C THR A 167 -0.48 -4.91 -3.33
N THR A 168 -0.43 -3.59 -3.56
CA THR A 168 -1.04 -2.61 -2.68
C THR A 168 -2.05 -1.77 -3.44
N THR A 169 -2.81 -0.98 -2.71
CA THR A 169 -3.72 0.00 -3.28
C THR A 169 -3.26 1.39 -2.88
N ILE A 170 -3.61 2.40 -3.67
CA ILE A 170 -3.19 3.77 -3.41
C ILE A 170 -3.71 4.32 -2.07
N GLU A 171 -4.81 3.80 -1.53
CA GLU A 171 -5.30 4.13 -0.17
C GLU A 171 -4.28 3.77 0.92
N ASN A 172 -3.41 2.79 0.69
CA ASN A 172 -2.34 2.43 1.62
C ASN A 172 -1.09 3.29 1.47
N GLN A 173 -0.96 4.01 0.34
CA GLN A 173 0.16 4.85 -0.05
C GLN A 173 -0.33 6.16 -0.72
N PRO A 174 -1.21 6.94 -0.04
CA PRO A 174 -1.97 8.02 -0.67
C PRO A 174 -1.14 9.23 -1.13
N TRP A 175 0.14 9.25 -0.77
CA TRP A 175 1.15 10.23 -1.20
C TRP A 175 1.90 9.82 -2.46
N PHE A 176 1.75 8.58 -2.95
CA PHE A 176 2.49 8.12 -4.11
C PHE A 176 2.04 8.87 -5.38
N ALA A 177 3.03 9.39 -6.11
CA ALA A 177 2.83 10.10 -7.37
C ALA A 177 3.43 9.30 -8.52
N ALA A 178 2.61 8.97 -9.53
CA ALA A 178 3.06 8.29 -10.73
C ALA A 178 3.39 9.31 -11.83
N ILE A 179 4.64 9.33 -12.29
CA ILE A 179 5.14 10.36 -13.21
C ILE A 179 5.34 9.75 -14.61
N TYR A 180 4.69 10.35 -15.60
CA TYR A 180 4.71 9.92 -16.99
C TYR A 180 5.33 10.99 -17.88
N ARG A 181 6.00 10.55 -18.94
CA ARG A 181 6.50 11.41 -20.01
C ARG A 181 5.67 11.26 -21.28
N ARG A 182 5.30 12.38 -21.89
CA ARG A 182 4.69 12.49 -23.21
C ARG A 182 5.74 12.40 -24.30
N HIS A 183 5.41 11.68 -25.37
CA HIS A 183 6.24 11.64 -26.57
C HIS A 183 5.54 12.40 -27.71
N ARG A 184 6.32 12.82 -28.71
CA ARG A 184 5.81 13.59 -29.87
C ARG A 184 4.68 12.87 -30.65
N GLY A 185 4.59 11.54 -30.55
CA GLY A 185 3.53 10.73 -31.14
C GLY A 185 2.24 10.60 -30.31
N GLY A 186 2.11 11.33 -29.20
CA GLY A 186 0.94 11.30 -28.33
C GLY A 186 0.89 10.15 -27.32
N SER A 187 1.83 9.21 -27.39
CA SER A 187 1.99 8.18 -26.37
C SER A 187 2.53 8.75 -25.06
N VAL A 188 2.19 8.10 -23.95
CA VAL A 188 2.72 8.39 -22.63
C VAL A 188 3.41 7.15 -22.07
N THR A 189 4.56 7.32 -21.44
CA THR A 189 5.29 6.23 -20.78
C THR A 189 5.53 6.59 -19.33
N TYR A 190 5.30 5.64 -18.44
CA TYR A 190 5.73 5.79 -17.05
C TYR A 190 7.25 5.91 -16.99
N VAL A 191 7.74 6.82 -16.15
CA VAL A 191 9.18 7.09 -16.00
C VAL A 191 9.62 6.81 -14.57
N CYS A 192 8.96 7.42 -13.60
CA CYS A 192 9.39 7.40 -12.20
C CYS A 192 8.20 7.52 -11.24
N GLY A 193 8.45 7.12 -9.99
CA GLY A 193 7.63 7.47 -8.85
C GLY A 193 7.94 8.87 -8.31
N GLY A 194 7.17 9.26 -7.32
CA GLY A 194 7.29 10.52 -6.60
C GLY A 194 6.47 10.50 -5.33
N SER A 195 6.62 11.54 -4.52
CA SER A 195 5.90 11.69 -3.25
C SER A 195 5.27 13.08 -3.15
N LEU A 196 3.96 13.13 -2.90
CA LEU A 196 3.25 14.38 -2.63
C LEU A 196 3.62 14.88 -1.23
N ILE A 197 4.44 15.92 -1.15
CA ILE A 197 4.91 16.50 0.13
C ILE A 197 4.01 17.65 0.59
N SER A 198 3.35 18.32 -0.35
CA SER A 198 2.32 19.32 -0.07
C SER A 198 1.33 19.40 -1.23
N PRO A 199 0.20 20.12 -1.12
CA PRO A 199 -0.88 20.07 -2.12
C PRO A 199 -0.42 20.35 -3.56
N CYS A 200 0.60 21.19 -3.72
CA CYS A 200 1.10 21.63 -5.01
C CYS A 200 2.48 21.06 -5.37
N TRP A 201 3.09 20.26 -4.49
CA TRP A 201 4.50 19.88 -4.64
C TRP A 201 4.70 18.38 -4.51
N VAL A 202 5.36 17.82 -5.52
CA VAL A 202 5.84 16.44 -5.55
C VAL A 202 7.35 16.43 -5.56
N VAL A 203 7.95 15.59 -4.71
CA VAL A 203 9.39 15.33 -4.74
C VAL A 203 9.68 14.00 -5.45
N SER A 204 10.77 13.97 -6.21
CA SER A 204 11.23 12.79 -6.97
C SER A 204 12.76 12.86 -7.11
N ALA A 205 13.35 12.08 -8.02
CA ALA A 205 14.80 12.02 -8.26
C ALA A 205 15.20 12.82 -9.52
N THR A 206 16.35 13.49 -9.52
CA THR A 206 16.81 14.29 -10.68
C THR A 206 17.11 13.41 -11.89
N HIS A 207 17.64 12.20 -11.69
CA HIS A 207 17.99 11.30 -12.81
C HIS A 207 16.79 10.94 -13.70
N CYS A 208 15.56 11.04 -13.19
CA CYS A 208 14.32 10.85 -13.94
C CYS A 208 14.09 11.92 -15.04
N PHE A 209 14.71 13.08 -14.89
CA PHE A 209 14.39 14.29 -15.65
C PHE A 209 15.57 14.90 -16.40
N ILE A 210 16.80 14.65 -15.95
CA ILE A 210 18.00 15.34 -16.44
C ILE A 210 18.20 15.24 -17.97
N ASN A 211 17.85 14.09 -18.56
CA ASN A 211 17.96 13.87 -20.01
C ASN A 211 16.84 14.54 -20.83
N TYR A 212 15.73 14.91 -20.19
CA TYR A 212 14.55 15.51 -20.83
C TYR A 212 13.97 16.60 -19.93
N PRO A 213 14.65 17.74 -19.72
CA PRO A 213 14.31 18.69 -18.65
C PRO A 213 13.09 19.58 -18.95
N LYS A 214 12.34 19.32 -20.02
CA LYS A 214 11.16 20.13 -20.39
C LYS A 214 9.97 19.73 -19.52
N LYS A 215 9.50 20.63 -18.68
CA LYS A 215 8.37 20.39 -17.78
C LYS A 215 7.09 19.98 -18.52
N GLU A 216 6.86 20.50 -19.73
CA GLU A 216 5.66 20.22 -20.53
C GLU A 216 5.57 18.75 -20.97
N ASP A 217 6.71 18.06 -20.99
CA ASP A 217 6.77 16.64 -21.34
C ASP A 217 6.21 15.76 -20.21
N TYR A 218 5.95 16.28 -19.00
CA TYR A 218 5.60 15.47 -17.84
C TYR A 218 4.15 15.62 -17.39
N ILE A 219 3.60 14.51 -16.91
CA ILE A 219 2.28 14.38 -16.29
C ILE A 219 2.43 13.68 -14.96
N VAL A 220 1.76 14.17 -13.93
CA VAL A 220 1.70 13.53 -12.63
C VAL A 220 0.30 13.01 -12.36
N TYR A 221 0.19 11.75 -11.96
CA TYR A 221 -1.04 11.15 -11.46
C TYR A 221 -0.94 10.90 -9.95
N LEU A 222 -1.92 11.39 -9.20
CA LEU A 222 -2.13 11.07 -7.79
C LEU A 222 -3.37 10.17 -7.66
N GLY A 223 -3.43 9.29 -6.66
CA GLY A 223 -4.59 8.42 -6.49
C GLY A 223 -4.63 7.22 -7.47
N ARG A 224 -3.50 6.84 -8.08
CA ARG A 224 -3.42 5.78 -9.10
C ARG A 224 -2.90 4.45 -8.53
N SER A 225 -3.69 3.38 -8.67
CA SER A 225 -3.33 2.00 -8.27
C SER A 225 -2.95 1.11 -9.46
N LYS A 226 -3.28 1.51 -10.70
CA LYS A 226 -3.04 0.74 -11.91
C LYS A 226 -2.24 1.55 -12.94
N LEU A 227 -1.16 0.99 -13.47
CA LEU A 227 -0.21 1.72 -14.32
C LEU A 227 -0.82 2.17 -15.65
N ASN A 228 -1.53 1.29 -16.36
CA ASN A 228 -2.03 1.55 -17.71
C ASN A 228 -3.56 1.70 -17.80
N SER A 229 -4.25 1.78 -16.66
CA SER A 229 -5.70 1.95 -16.62
C SER A 229 -6.12 2.99 -15.59
N ASN A 230 -7.34 3.51 -15.74
CA ASN A 230 -7.87 4.55 -14.87
C ASN A 230 -8.20 3.97 -13.48
N THR A 231 -7.73 4.63 -12.42
CA THR A 231 -8.13 4.37 -11.03
C THR A 231 -9.20 5.37 -10.63
N ARG A 232 -10.31 4.89 -10.05
CA ARG A 232 -11.40 5.79 -9.65
C ARG A 232 -10.91 6.75 -8.56
N GLY A 233 -11.10 8.06 -8.80
CA GLY A 233 -10.64 9.09 -7.88
C GLY A 233 -9.18 9.50 -8.09
N GLU A 234 -8.51 9.01 -9.14
CA GLU A 234 -7.21 9.54 -9.54
C GLU A 234 -7.35 10.98 -10.05
N MET A 235 -6.35 11.80 -9.77
CA MET A 235 -6.24 13.17 -10.26
C MET A 235 -5.01 13.29 -11.16
N LYS A 236 -5.18 13.99 -12.28
CA LYS A 236 -4.13 14.25 -13.27
C LYS A 236 -3.68 15.70 -13.18
N PHE A 237 -2.37 15.92 -13.17
CA PHE A 237 -1.75 17.23 -13.10
C PHE A 237 -0.70 17.43 -14.20
N GLU A 238 -0.62 18.67 -14.67
CA GLU A 238 0.51 19.17 -15.46
C GLU A 238 1.62 19.66 -14.53
N VAL A 239 2.85 19.70 -15.03
CA VAL A 239 4.01 20.24 -14.29
C VAL A 239 4.18 21.72 -14.62
N GLU A 240 3.86 22.59 -13.66
CA GLU A 240 4.00 24.05 -13.76
C GLU A 240 5.48 24.47 -13.65
N ASN A 241 6.25 23.78 -12.81
CA ASN A 241 7.67 24.00 -12.63
C ASN A 241 8.39 22.68 -12.31
N LEU A 242 9.57 22.50 -12.89
CA LEU A 242 10.44 21.35 -12.68
C LEU A 242 11.80 21.87 -12.22
N ILE A 243 12.18 21.52 -10.99
CA ILE A 243 13.40 22.01 -10.34
C ILE A 243 14.29 20.81 -10.10
N LEU A 244 15.43 20.77 -10.79
CA LEU A 244 16.47 19.77 -10.60
C LEU A 244 17.50 20.32 -9.62
N HIS A 245 18.06 19.47 -8.77
CA HIS A 245 19.09 19.92 -7.84
C HIS A 245 20.32 20.39 -8.60
N GLU A 246 20.80 21.60 -8.31
CA GLU A 246 21.81 22.34 -9.08
C GLU A 246 23.17 21.63 -9.07
N ASN A 247 23.48 20.97 -7.95
CA ASN A 247 24.69 20.18 -7.77
C ASN A 247 24.50 18.69 -8.08
N TYR A 248 23.44 18.29 -8.79
CA TYR A 248 23.28 16.90 -9.21
C TYR A 248 24.48 16.46 -10.05
N SER A 249 25.04 15.30 -9.72
CA SER A 249 26.10 14.68 -10.50
C SER A 249 25.96 13.17 -10.47
N ALA A 250 26.16 12.53 -11.61
CA ALA A 250 26.24 11.08 -11.71
C ALA A 250 27.68 10.69 -12.08
N ASP A 251 28.23 9.74 -11.35
CA ASP A 251 29.41 8.99 -11.78
C ASP A 251 28.97 7.61 -12.31
N THR A 252 29.93 6.74 -12.66
CA THR A 252 29.61 5.41 -13.21
C THR A 252 28.87 4.51 -12.23
N LEU A 253 28.84 4.82 -10.93
CA LEU A 253 28.41 3.90 -9.87
C LEU A 253 27.33 4.51 -8.95
N ALA A 254 27.20 5.84 -8.88
CA ALA A 254 26.33 6.53 -7.94
C ALA A 254 25.71 7.82 -8.50
N HIS A 255 24.52 8.16 -7.99
CA HIS A 255 23.86 9.44 -8.20
C HIS A 255 23.99 10.32 -6.95
N HIS A 256 24.64 11.47 -7.06
CA HIS A 256 24.82 12.42 -5.97
C HIS A 256 23.85 13.59 -6.10
N ASN A 257 23.33 14.06 -4.96
CA ASN A 257 22.31 15.11 -4.87
C ASN A 257 21.09 14.82 -5.77
N ASP A 258 20.64 13.56 -5.76
CA ASP A 258 19.60 13.06 -6.65
C ASP A 258 18.20 13.32 -6.08
N ILE A 259 17.77 14.58 -6.20
CA ILE A 259 16.47 15.06 -5.75
C ILE A 259 15.92 16.09 -6.74
N ALA A 260 14.63 16.06 -7.01
CA ALA A 260 13.94 17.02 -7.87
C ALA A 260 12.57 17.40 -7.27
N LEU A 261 12.10 18.61 -7.56
CA LEU A 261 10.78 19.10 -7.19
C LEU A 261 9.94 19.39 -8.42
N LEU A 262 8.69 18.94 -8.38
CA LEU A 262 7.68 19.17 -9.40
C LEU A 262 6.55 19.97 -8.75
N LYS A 263 6.35 21.20 -9.23
CA LYS A 263 5.16 21.98 -8.90
C LYS A 263 4.03 21.54 -9.83
N ILE A 264 2.96 20.99 -9.27
CA ILE A 264 1.85 20.41 -10.02
C ILE A 264 0.65 21.35 -10.07
N ARG A 265 -0.08 21.32 -11.19
CA ARG A 265 -1.31 22.10 -11.36
C ARG A 265 -2.33 21.37 -12.24
N SER A 266 -3.60 21.39 -11.83
CA SER A 266 -4.70 20.85 -12.63
C SER A 266 -5.00 21.74 -13.83
N LYS A 267 -5.81 21.26 -14.78
CA LYS A 267 -6.27 22.08 -15.92
C LYS A 267 -7.06 23.31 -15.48
N GLU A 268 -7.75 23.20 -14.36
CA GLU A 268 -8.53 24.28 -13.73
C GLU A 268 -7.66 25.20 -12.85
N GLY A 269 -6.34 25.02 -12.86
CA GLY A 269 -5.41 25.87 -12.12
C GLY A 269 -5.30 25.54 -10.63
N ARG A 270 -5.82 24.40 -10.17
CA ARG A 270 -5.86 24.02 -8.74
C ARG A 270 -4.77 23.01 -8.37
N CYS A 271 -4.37 23.01 -7.11
CA CYS A 271 -3.49 21.99 -6.53
C CYS A 271 -4.29 20.75 -6.13
N ALA A 272 -3.60 19.70 -5.67
CA ALA A 272 -4.23 18.47 -5.23
C ALA A 272 -5.27 18.74 -4.13
N GLN A 273 -6.35 17.98 -4.15
CA GLN A 273 -7.40 18.02 -3.13
C GLN A 273 -7.31 16.75 -2.28
N PRO A 274 -7.44 16.86 -0.95
CA PRO A 274 -7.28 15.72 -0.07
C PRO A 274 -8.45 14.75 -0.23
N SER A 275 -8.14 13.47 -0.17
CA SER A 275 -9.12 12.38 -0.24
C SER A 275 -8.58 11.14 0.49
N GLN A 276 -9.32 10.03 0.46
CA GLN A 276 -8.81 8.75 0.98
C GLN A 276 -7.66 8.18 0.14
N THR A 277 -7.53 8.60 -1.12
CA THR A 277 -6.53 8.11 -2.07
C THR A 277 -5.41 9.13 -2.35
N ILE A 278 -5.56 10.37 -1.84
CA ILE A 278 -4.65 11.49 -2.06
C ILE A 278 -4.42 12.19 -0.73
N GLN A 279 -3.24 12.02 -0.15
CA GLN A 279 -2.78 12.68 1.07
C GLN A 279 -1.31 13.05 0.92
N THR A 280 -0.84 13.99 1.72
CA THR A 280 0.57 14.37 1.74
C THR A 280 1.36 13.44 2.67
N ILE A 281 2.64 13.21 2.37
CA ILE A 281 3.57 12.54 3.29
C ILE A 281 4.23 13.59 4.20
N CYS A 282 4.52 13.24 5.46
CA CYS A 282 5.29 14.15 6.31
C CYS A 282 6.74 14.22 5.83
N LEU A 283 7.34 15.41 5.90
CA LEU A 283 8.79 15.56 5.81
C LEU A 283 9.42 15.20 7.17
N PRO A 284 10.63 14.62 7.18
CA PRO A 284 11.29 14.22 8.42
C PRO A 284 11.77 15.42 9.22
N SER A 285 12.07 15.17 10.49
CA SER A 285 12.91 16.07 11.27
C SER A 285 14.37 16.03 10.77
N MET A 286 15.22 16.87 11.35
CA MET A 286 16.67 16.82 11.08
C MET A 286 17.34 15.49 11.48
N TYR A 287 16.67 14.65 12.28
CA TYR A 287 17.17 13.35 12.72
C TYR A 287 16.51 12.21 11.95
N ASP A 288 17.34 11.31 11.43
CA ASP A 288 16.87 10.09 10.79
C ASP A 288 16.41 9.04 11.81
N PRO A 289 15.49 8.15 11.44
CA PRO A 289 15.18 6.97 12.25
C PRO A 289 16.42 6.09 12.50
N PRO A 290 16.49 5.38 13.62
CA PRO A 290 17.62 4.51 13.94
C PRO A 290 17.75 3.37 12.93
N SER A 291 18.97 2.84 12.82
CA SER A 291 19.22 1.65 11.99
C SER A 291 18.35 0.47 12.45
N GLY A 292 17.90 -0.35 11.51
CA GLY A 292 16.97 -1.44 11.76
C GLY A 292 15.49 -1.04 11.76
N THR A 293 15.16 0.26 11.67
CA THR A 293 13.76 0.72 11.51
C THR A 293 13.15 0.14 10.25
N SER A 294 11.94 -0.42 10.38
CA SER A 294 11.15 -0.92 9.24
C SER A 294 10.55 0.25 8.47
N CYS A 295 10.72 0.24 7.15
CA CYS A 295 10.23 1.26 6.23
C CYS A 295 9.55 0.59 5.03
N GLU A 296 8.64 1.32 4.40
CA GLU A 296 7.83 0.89 3.25
C GLU A 296 8.38 1.55 1.99
N ILE A 297 8.60 0.75 0.95
CA ILE A 297 8.88 1.24 -0.42
C ILE A 297 7.64 0.99 -1.25
N THR A 298 7.32 1.90 -2.15
CA THR A 298 6.15 1.78 -3.04
C THR A 298 6.49 2.22 -4.45
N GLY A 299 5.99 1.48 -5.44
CA GLY A 299 6.14 1.85 -6.85
C GLY A 299 5.53 0.84 -7.81
N PHE A 300 5.74 1.11 -9.10
CA PHE A 300 5.37 0.25 -10.23
C PHE A 300 6.61 -0.40 -10.86
N GLY A 301 7.74 -0.41 -10.15
CA GLY A 301 8.99 -0.99 -10.62
C GLY A 301 8.86 -2.43 -11.11
N LYS A 302 9.85 -2.84 -11.89
CA LYS A 302 9.97 -4.21 -12.37
C LYS A 302 10.11 -5.18 -11.21
N GLU A 303 9.54 -6.37 -11.35
CA GLU A 303 9.61 -7.39 -10.32
C GLU A 303 11.00 -8.04 -10.28
N ASN A 304 11.62 -8.17 -11.47
CA ASN A 304 13.02 -8.57 -11.63
C ASN A 304 13.76 -7.59 -12.55
N ALA A 305 15.06 -7.42 -12.33
CA ALA A 305 15.90 -6.58 -13.19
C ALA A 305 15.88 -7.03 -14.67
N ALA A 306 15.61 -8.32 -14.93
CA ALA A 306 15.51 -8.90 -16.26
C ALA A 306 14.13 -8.71 -16.93
N ASP A 307 13.12 -8.24 -16.21
CA ASP A 307 11.78 -8.12 -16.76
C ASP A 307 11.71 -7.01 -17.82
N TYR A 308 10.91 -7.26 -18.85
CA TYR A 308 10.68 -6.28 -19.92
C TYR A 308 9.61 -5.25 -19.54
N LEU A 309 8.67 -5.61 -18.66
CA LEU A 309 7.49 -4.82 -18.33
C LEU A 309 7.47 -4.39 -16.86
N TYR A 310 6.93 -3.20 -16.61
CA TYR A 310 6.60 -2.70 -15.28
C TYR A 310 5.37 -3.42 -14.72
N SER A 311 5.21 -3.41 -13.40
CA SER A 311 4.02 -4.01 -12.79
C SER A 311 2.76 -3.21 -13.14
N GLU A 312 1.69 -3.90 -13.55
CA GLU A 312 0.42 -3.25 -13.86
C GLU A 312 -0.29 -2.69 -12.61
N GLN A 313 0.04 -3.23 -11.44
CA GLN A 313 -0.54 -2.86 -10.15
C GLN A 313 0.51 -2.23 -9.25
N LEU A 314 0.08 -1.29 -8.42
CA LEU A 314 0.97 -0.67 -7.45
C LEU A 314 1.42 -1.74 -6.46
N LYS A 315 2.72 -1.80 -6.19
CA LYS A 315 3.28 -2.74 -5.21
C LYS A 315 3.93 -1.99 -4.06
N MET A 316 4.05 -2.69 -2.94
CA MET A 316 4.87 -2.24 -1.84
C MET A 316 5.67 -3.39 -1.23
N THR A 317 6.79 -3.05 -0.62
CA THR A 317 7.55 -3.98 0.23
C THR A 317 8.02 -3.28 1.50
N VAL A 318 8.46 -4.07 2.47
CA VAL A 318 9.02 -3.59 3.73
C VAL A 318 10.50 -3.91 3.78
N VAL A 319 11.32 -2.89 3.98
CA VAL A 319 12.77 -2.99 4.15
C VAL A 319 13.18 -2.47 5.53
N LYS A 320 14.41 -2.71 5.94
CA LYS A 320 15.00 -2.12 7.14
C LYS A 320 16.13 -1.17 6.80
N LEU A 321 16.21 -0.05 7.51
CA LEU A 321 17.34 0.86 7.41
C LEU A 321 18.64 0.15 7.81
N VAL A 322 19.66 0.34 6.99
CA VAL A 322 21.03 -0.12 7.22
C VAL A 322 21.86 1.08 7.69
N SER A 323 22.70 0.89 8.70
CA SER A 323 23.55 1.97 9.20
C SER A 323 24.50 2.46 8.12
N HIS A 324 24.80 3.75 8.13
CA HIS A 324 25.74 4.34 7.15
C HIS A 324 27.11 3.65 7.20
N GLN A 325 27.63 3.38 8.40
CA GLN A 325 28.88 2.67 8.60
C GLN A 325 28.88 1.29 7.95
N LYS A 326 27.79 0.51 8.13
CA LYS A 326 27.66 -0.81 7.51
C LYS A 326 27.57 -0.71 6.00
N CYS A 327 26.82 0.27 5.49
CA CYS A 327 26.69 0.47 4.05
C CYS A 327 28.01 0.90 3.37
N GLN A 328 28.92 1.53 4.13
CA GLN A 328 30.27 1.91 3.68
C GLN A 328 31.32 0.80 3.85
N GLU A 329 30.95 -0.38 4.36
CA GLU A 329 31.88 -1.50 4.37
C GLU A 329 32.27 -1.85 2.91
N PRO A 330 33.54 -2.21 2.63
CA PRO A 330 34.02 -2.37 1.25
C PRO A 330 33.25 -3.40 0.41
N HIS A 331 32.67 -4.41 1.05
CA HIS A 331 31.88 -5.44 0.37
C HIS A 331 30.46 -4.96 0.03
N TYR A 332 29.96 -3.90 0.67
CA TYR A 332 28.70 -3.23 0.37
C TYR A 332 28.91 -2.17 -0.73
N TYR A 333 29.36 -0.96 -0.39
CA TYR A 333 29.58 0.11 -1.37
C TYR A 333 30.84 0.94 -1.11
N GLY A 334 31.55 0.74 0.00
CA GLY A 334 32.74 1.53 0.29
C GLY A 334 32.43 3.04 0.37
N SER A 335 33.28 3.85 -0.26
CA SER A 335 33.13 5.32 -0.28
C SER A 335 32.09 5.84 -1.27
N GLU A 336 31.44 4.98 -2.07
CA GLU A 336 30.41 5.39 -3.03
C GLU A 336 29.15 5.93 -2.32
N VAL A 337 28.84 5.43 -1.13
CA VAL A 337 27.73 5.90 -0.31
C VAL A 337 28.21 7.04 0.59
N THR A 338 27.62 8.22 0.37
CA THR A 338 27.94 9.45 1.13
C THR A 338 26.94 9.68 2.27
N THR A 339 27.23 10.64 3.15
CA THR A 339 26.33 11.04 4.26
C THR A 339 25.01 11.64 3.78
N LYS A 340 24.91 12.03 2.51
CA LYS A 340 23.70 12.52 1.84
C LYS A 340 22.76 11.39 1.40
N MET A 341 23.16 10.14 1.64
CA MET A 341 22.44 8.95 1.24
C MET A 341 22.04 8.10 2.45
N LEU A 342 21.09 7.21 2.24
CA LEU A 342 20.62 6.19 3.15
C LEU A 342 20.61 4.85 2.45
N CYS A 343 20.76 3.78 3.23
CA CYS A 343 20.66 2.42 2.72
C CYS A 343 19.52 1.69 3.41
N ALA A 344 18.78 0.89 2.66
CA ALA A 344 17.78 0.00 3.22
C ALA A 344 17.77 -1.32 2.45
N ALA A 345 17.54 -2.41 3.15
CA ALA A 345 17.43 -3.74 2.56
C ALA A 345 16.41 -4.59 3.29
N ASP A 346 15.85 -5.55 2.57
CA ASP A 346 15.22 -6.71 3.17
C ASP A 346 16.28 -7.52 3.94
N PRO A 347 16.09 -7.81 5.24
CA PRO A 347 17.00 -8.65 6.01
C PRO A 347 17.25 -10.05 5.41
N GLN A 348 16.33 -10.55 4.58
CA GLN A 348 16.47 -11.83 3.88
C GLN A 348 17.01 -11.70 2.45
N TRP A 349 17.20 -10.48 1.95
CA TRP A 349 17.61 -10.22 0.57
C TRP A 349 16.65 -10.78 -0.49
N GLU A 350 15.37 -10.95 -0.13
CA GLU A 350 14.35 -11.47 -1.05
C GLU A 350 13.67 -10.36 -1.85
N THR A 351 13.65 -9.14 -1.31
CA THR A 351 12.97 -7.98 -1.93
C THR A 351 13.77 -6.69 -1.84
N ASP A 352 13.61 -5.80 -2.82
CA ASP A 352 14.26 -4.47 -2.87
C ASP A 352 13.54 -3.56 -3.88
N SER A 353 13.87 -2.26 -3.86
CA SER A 353 13.49 -1.34 -4.94
C SER A 353 14.18 -1.73 -6.26
N CYS A 354 13.46 -1.66 -7.37
CA CYS A 354 14.00 -2.04 -8.69
C CYS A 354 13.80 -0.93 -9.73
N GLN A 355 14.20 -1.20 -10.99
CA GLN A 355 13.98 -0.28 -12.10
C GLN A 355 12.50 0.11 -12.19
N GLY A 356 12.20 1.42 -12.19
CA GLY A 356 10.83 1.95 -12.22
C GLY A 356 10.27 2.35 -10.85
N ASP A 357 10.96 2.03 -9.75
CA ASP A 357 10.66 2.62 -8.43
C ASP A 357 11.41 3.94 -8.20
N SER A 358 12.36 4.29 -9.09
CA SER A 358 13.12 5.54 -9.11
C SER A 358 12.27 6.75 -8.80
N GLY A 359 12.73 7.61 -7.89
CA GLY A 359 12.00 8.79 -7.42
C GLY A 359 10.85 8.50 -6.45
N GLY A 360 10.48 7.22 -6.26
CA GLY A 360 9.45 6.79 -5.34
C GLY A 360 9.84 6.94 -3.86
N PRO A 361 8.87 6.83 -2.95
CA PRO A 361 9.08 7.06 -1.52
C PRO A 361 9.69 5.85 -0.80
N LEU A 362 10.65 6.13 0.11
CA LEU A 362 10.99 5.28 1.24
C LEU A 362 10.37 5.90 2.51
N VAL A 363 9.34 5.25 3.03
CA VAL A 363 8.49 5.77 4.13
C VAL A 363 8.75 5.03 5.42
N CYS A 364 9.07 5.73 6.50
CA CYS A 364 9.18 5.11 7.83
C CYS A 364 8.11 5.69 8.77
N SER A 365 7.62 4.89 9.72
CA SER A 365 6.73 5.38 10.77
C SER A 365 7.55 6.02 11.89
N ILE A 366 7.37 7.33 12.10
CA ILE A 366 8.03 8.12 13.15
C ILE A 366 6.95 8.72 14.03
N GLN A 367 6.95 8.37 15.32
CA GLN A 367 5.97 8.87 16.30
C GLN A 367 4.48 8.64 15.88
N GLY A 368 4.21 7.60 15.09
CA GLY A 368 2.87 7.29 14.60
C GLY A 368 2.49 7.95 13.26
N HIS A 369 3.35 8.79 12.70
CA HIS A 369 3.17 9.43 11.41
C HIS A 369 4.08 8.82 10.34
N MET A 370 3.52 8.58 9.15
CA MET A 370 4.32 8.14 8.00
C MET A 370 5.15 9.30 7.47
N THR A 371 6.45 9.10 7.40
CA THR A 371 7.42 10.15 7.09
C THR A 371 8.30 9.75 5.92
N LEU A 372 8.54 10.67 4.99
CA LEU A 372 9.40 10.48 3.83
C LEU A 372 10.87 10.52 4.23
N THR A 373 11.44 9.37 4.57
CA THR A 373 12.82 9.26 5.04
C THR A 373 13.82 9.27 3.87
N GLY A 374 13.45 8.69 2.73
CA GLY A 374 14.31 8.62 1.56
C GLY A 374 13.55 8.67 0.23
N ILE A 375 14.31 8.93 -0.83
CA ILE A 375 13.83 8.88 -2.22
C ILE A 375 14.63 7.79 -2.94
N VAL A 376 13.95 6.87 -3.62
CA VAL A 376 14.60 5.78 -4.37
C VAL A 376 15.51 6.38 -5.45
N SER A 377 16.80 6.04 -5.43
CA SER A 377 17.80 6.66 -6.31
C SER A 377 18.56 5.64 -7.15
N TRP A 378 19.35 4.74 -6.54
CA TRP A 378 20.15 3.76 -7.27
C TRP A 378 20.45 2.50 -6.46
N GLY A 379 21.02 1.50 -7.13
CA GLY A 379 21.50 0.25 -6.53
C GLY A 379 22.23 -0.59 -7.58
N ARG A 380 23.04 -1.56 -7.16
CA ARG A 380 23.78 -2.44 -8.09
C ARG A 380 22.93 -3.56 -8.72
N GLY A 381 21.69 -3.70 -8.27
CA GLY A 381 20.71 -4.65 -8.77
C GLY A 381 19.57 -4.78 -7.76
N CYS A 382 18.48 -5.42 -8.17
CA CYS A 382 17.30 -5.55 -7.33
C CYS A 382 17.50 -6.74 -6.38
N ALA A 383 17.49 -6.48 -5.07
CA ALA A 383 17.59 -7.48 -4.00
C ALA A 383 18.88 -8.32 -4.06
N LEU A 384 19.98 -7.73 -4.53
CA LEU A 384 21.27 -8.39 -4.53
C LEU A 384 21.79 -8.52 -3.10
N LYS A 385 22.20 -9.74 -2.74
CA LYS A 385 22.77 -10.02 -1.42
C LYS A 385 23.95 -9.09 -1.14
N ASP A 386 23.97 -8.53 0.07
CA ASP A 386 24.98 -7.57 0.55
C ASP A 386 25.08 -6.27 -0.29
N LYS A 387 24.05 -5.95 -1.08
CA LYS A 387 23.93 -4.72 -1.87
C LYS A 387 22.56 -4.07 -1.62
N PRO A 388 22.38 -3.35 -0.49
CA PRO A 388 21.12 -2.70 -0.17
C PRO A 388 20.77 -1.62 -1.20
N GLY A 389 19.49 -1.31 -1.36
CA GLY A 389 19.08 -0.14 -2.13
C GLY A 389 19.63 1.15 -1.52
N VAL A 390 19.99 2.11 -2.38
CA VAL A 390 20.51 3.42 -1.99
C VAL A 390 19.49 4.52 -2.30
N TYR A 391 19.22 5.33 -1.29
CA TYR A 391 18.20 6.35 -1.29
C TYR A 391 18.81 7.71 -1.01
N THR A 392 18.28 8.76 -1.63
CA THR A 392 18.61 10.14 -1.26
C THR A 392 18.05 10.42 0.14
N ARG A 393 18.88 10.91 1.07
CA ARG A 393 18.51 11.20 2.45
C ARG A 393 17.70 12.50 2.55
N VAL A 394 16.40 12.41 2.78
CA VAL A 394 15.51 13.59 2.71
C VAL A 394 15.84 14.63 3.79
N SER A 395 16.18 14.20 5.00
CA SER A 395 16.57 15.08 6.12
C SER A 395 17.75 16.01 5.74
N HIS A 396 18.68 15.55 4.90
CA HIS A 396 19.80 16.36 4.42
C HIS A 396 19.36 17.48 3.45
N PHE A 397 18.30 17.25 2.68
CA PHE A 397 17.81 18.17 1.65
C PHE A 397 16.64 19.04 2.10
N LEU A 398 16.21 18.99 3.38
CA LEU A 398 15.14 19.84 3.91
C LEU A 398 15.36 21.34 3.62
N PRO A 399 16.55 21.93 3.85
CA PRO A 399 16.75 23.34 3.55
C PRO A 399 16.53 23.68 2.07
N TRP A 400 16.97 22.78 1.17
CA TRP A 400 16.79 22.94 -0.26
C TRP A 400 15.31 22.80 -0.66
N ILE A 401 14.58 21.86 -0.05
CA ILE A 401 13.13 21.70 -0.25
C ILE A 401 12.40 22.98 0.17
N HIS A 402 12.61 23.44 1.41
CA HIS A 402 11.92 24.62 1.95
C HIS A 402 12.19 25.90 1.15
N ASN A 403 13.44 26.11 0.72
CA ASN A 403 13.81 27.27 -0.09
C ASN A 403 13.02 27.35 -1.41
N HIS A 404 12.73 26.21 -2.02
CA HIS A 404 12.02 26.14 -3.30
C HIS A 404 10.50 26.09 -3.15
N THR A 405 9.99 25.41 -2.13
CA THR A 405 8.54 25.30 -1.90
C THR A 405 7.96 26.54 -1.22
N ARG A 406 8.80 27.38 -0.58
CA ARG A 406 8.40 28.54 0.22
C ARG A 406 7.44 28.20 1.35
N GLU A 407 7.58 26.99 1.91
CA GLU A 407 6.86 26.56 3.11
C GLU A 407 7.70 26.90 4.34
N GLU A 408 7.55 28.13 4.84
CA GLU A 408 7.97 28.49 6.19
C GLU A 408 6.96 27.90 7.20
N ASN A 409 7.41 26.96 8.02
CA ASN A 409 6.85 26.64 9.35
C ASN A 409 5.39 26.10 9.45
N GLY A 410 4.86 25.42 8.42
CA GLY A 410 3.47 24.92 8.46
C GLY A 410 3.24 23.44 8.82
N LEU A 411 4.26 22.57 8.74
CA LEU A 411 4.05 21.09 8.82
C LEU A 411 5.10 20.35 9.64
N ALA A 412 5.82 21.04 10.52
CA ALA A 412 6.64 20.40 11.53
C ALA A 412 5.84 20.25 12.83
N LEU A 413 5.13 19.11 12.96
CA LEU A 413 4.93 18.31 14.18
C LEU A 413 4.01 17.11 13.89
#